data_AF-A0A7S2VEH3-F1
#
_entry.id   AF-A0A7S2VEH3-F1
#
_cell.length_a   1.000
_cell.length_b   1.000
_cell.length_c   1.000
_cell.angle_alpha   90.00
_cell.angle_beta   90.00
_cell.angle_gamma   90.00
#
_symmetry.space_group_name_H-M   'P 1'
#
loop_
_entity.id
_entity.type
_entity.pdbx_description
1 polymer ?
#
loop_
_entity_poly.entity_id
_entity_poly.type
_entity_poly.pdbx_seq_one_letter_code
_entity_poly.pdbx_strand_id
1 'polypeptide(L)'
;AAVGPTIAPQNALAMQDSIQTDLQNSQTVYEISEALSYVAARCQPRSLIAESGILPVLERLLPSKISEGFSNSLIFPGAPLVPLHADLLQIHLYAGSANEAERIVSDTWPRPSRGSSILTVLRYYYLRGLVHMQCGNWEWATRCFWTCLSIPADATSAFAVAAWKKLVLLQSL
;
A
#
# COMPACT_ATOMS: atom_id res chain seq x y z
N ALA A 1 -22.26 -52.28 30.63
CA ALA A 1 -22.43 -51.12 29.73
C ALA A 1 -21.07 -50.46 29.55
N ALA A 2 -20.44 -50.64 28.39
CA ALA A 2 -19.10 -50.12 28.10
C ALA A 2 -19.23 -48.75 27.42
N VAL A 3 -18.68 -47.72 28.04
CA VAL A 3 -18.59 -46.35 27.50
C VAL A 3 -17.30 -46.27 26.68
N GLY A 4 -17.43 -46.16 25.36
CA GLY A 4 -16.30 -45.96 24.45
C GLY A 4 -15.85 -44.49 24.44
N PRO A 5 -14.54 -44.22 24.24
CA PRO A 5 -14.01 -42.86 24.23
C PRO A 5 -14.35 -42.16 22.91
N THR A 6 -14.97 -40.99 23.01
CA THR A 6 -15.28 -40.08 21.89
C THR A 6 -14.01 -39.30 21.52
N ILE A 7 -13.37 -39.66 20.40
CA ILE A 7 -12.23 -38.94 19.84
C ILE A 7 -12.75 -37.66 19.17
N ALA A 8 -12.41 -36.49 19.71
CA ALA A 8 -12.85 -35.19 19.22
C ALA A 8 -12.03 -34.72 17.98
N PRO A 9 -12.65 -34.00 17.02
CA PRO A 9 -12.03 -33.60 15.76
C PRO A 9 -11.23 -32.29 15.90
N GLN A 10 -10.10 -32.31 16.61
CA GLN A 10 -9.23 -31.12 16.72
C GLN A 10 -8.30 -30.91 15.51
N ASN A 11 -7.99 -31.95 14.74
CA ASN A 11 -7.01 -31.85 13.64
C ASN A 11 -7.56 -31.23 12.35
N ALA A 12 -8.89 -31.16 12.17
CA ALA A 12 -9.49 -30.63 10.95
C ALA A 12 -9.49 -29.09 10.89
N LEU A 13 -9.57 -28.41 12.04
CA LEU A 13 -9.63 -26.95 12.11
C LEU A 13 -8.27 -26.31 11.78
N ALA A 14 -7.18 -26.86 12.33
CA ALA A 14 -5.82 -26.35 12.11
C ALA A 14 -5.38 -26.46 10.64
N MET A 15 -5.88 -27.46 9.90
CA MET A 15 -5.60 -27.63 8.48
C MET A 15 -6.39 -26.66 7.59
N GLN A 16 -7.60 -26.24 8.01
CA GLN A 16 -8.36 -25.22 7.30
C GLN A 16 -7.74 -23.84 7.47
N ASP A 17 -7.25 -23.53 8.67
CA ASP A 17 -6.56 -22.27 8.95
C ASP A 17 -5.26 -22.14 8.14
N SER A 18 -4.47 -23.23 8.01
CA SER A 18 -3.23 -23.21 7.22
C SER A 18 -3.48 -22.98 5.73
N ILE A 19 -4.49 -23.65 5.15
CA ILE A 19 -4.86 -23.49 3.74
C ILE A 19 -5.36 -22.06 3.47
N GLN A 20 -6.11 -21.48 4.41
CA GLN A 20 -6.63 -20.12 4.25
C GLN A 20 -5.52 -19.06 4.35
N THR A 21 -4.53 -19.25 5.23
CA THR A 21 -3.34 -18.39 5.28
C THR A 21 -2.48 -18.50 4.02
N ASP A 22 -2.29 -19.69 3.46
CA ASP A 22 -1.50 -19.87 2.24
C ASP A 22 -2.17 -19.24 1.02
N LEU A 23 -3.50 -19.28 0.95
CA LEU A 23 -4.27 -18.64 -0.10
C LEU A 23 -4.17 -17.09 -0.01
N GLN A 24 -4.31 -16.54 1.20
CA GLN A 24 -4.15 -15.09 1.45
C GLN A 24 -2.72 -14.61 1.14
N ASN A 25 -1.70 -15.39 1.51
CA ASN A 25 -0.31 -15.08 1.22
C ASN A 25 -0.05 -15.06 -0.29
N SER A 26 -0.57 -16.07 -1.01
CA SER A 26 -0.44 -16.17 -2.47
C SER A 26 -1.10 -14.98 -3.18
N GLN A 27 -2.28 -14.56 -2.71
CA GLN A 27 -2.99 -13.41 -3.27
C GLN A 27 -2.25 -12.08 -2.99
N THR A 28 -1.68 -11.93 -1.80
CA THR A 28 -0.91 -10.72 -1.43
C THR A 28 0.38 -10.60 -2.26
N VAL A 29 1.10 -11.72 -2.46
CA VAL A 29 2.31 -11.76 -3.29
C VAL A 29 1.97 -11.39 -4.74
N TYR A 30 0.85 -11.89 -5.25
CA TYR A 30 0.36 -11.57 -6.58
C TYR A 30 0.11 -10.06 -6.73
N GLU A 31 -0.67 -9.47 -5.83
CA GLU A 31 -1.01 -8.04 -5.84
C GLU A 31 0.23 -7.14 -5.76
N ILE A 32 1.21 -7.50 -4.94
CA ILE A 32 2.48 -6.76 -4.83
C ILE A 32 3.29 -6.88 -6.12
N SER A 33 3.42 -8.10 -6.68
CA SER A 33 4.19 -8.31 -7.90
C SER A 33 3.58 -7.56 -9.10
N GLU A 34 2.25 -7.48 -9.16
CA GLU A 34 1.52 -6.75 -10.19
C GLU A 34 1.67 -5.24 -10.03
N ALA A 35 1.51 -4.71 -8.81
CA ALA A 35 1.75 -3.31 -8.50
C ALA A 35 3.19 -2.88 -8.86
N LEU A 36 4.18 -3.72 -8.54
CA LEU A 36 5.58 -3.48 -8.90
C LEU A 36 5.77 -3.40 -10.42
N SER A 37 5.18 -4.31 -11.19
CA SER A 37 5.30 -4.30 -12.64
C SER A 37 4.60 -3.12 -13.30
N TYR A 38 3.42 -2.73 -12.79
CA TYR A 38 2.75 -1.53 -13.26
C TYR A 38 3.62 -0.28 -13.05
N VAL A 39 4.16 -0.12 -11.83
CA VAL A 39 5.02 1.03 -11.50
C VAL A 39 6.24 1.02 -12.40
N ALA A 40 6.89 -0.12 -12.53
CA ALA A 40 8.15 -0.23 -13.23
C ALA A 40 8.00 -0.07 -14.77
N ALA A 41 6.85 -0.40 -15.35
CA ALA A 41 6.51 -0.05 -16.74
C ALA A 41 6.38 1.47 -16.99
N ARG A 42 6.10 2.26 -15.94
CA ARG A 42 5.91 3.73 -16.04
C ARG A 42 7.08 4.54 -15.47
N CYS A 43 8.08 3.89 -14.88
CA CYS A 43 9.24 4.56 -14.32
C CYS A 43 10.30 4.87 -15.38
N GLN A 44 11.03 5.98 -15.20
CA GLN A 44 12.16 6.32 -16.07
C GLN A 44 13.28 5.27 -15.94
N PRO A 45 14.07 5.03 -17.01
CA PRO A 45 15.12 3.99 -17.06
C PRO A 45 16.28 4.18 -16.07
N ARG A 46 16.24 5.21 -15.21
CA ARG A 46 17.26 5.51 -14.19
C ARG A 46 16.82 5.22 -12.76
N SER A 47 15.66 4.61 -12.54
CA SER A 47 15.27 4.18 -11.20
C SER A 47 16.08 2.96 -10.77
N LEU A 48 16.45 2.87 -9.48
CA LEU A 48 17.12 1.68 -8.90
C LEU A 48 16.35 0.38 -9.19
N ILE A 49 15.03 0.47 -9.34
CA ILE A 49 14.16 -0.65 -9.71
C ILE A 49 14.43 -1.09 -11.16
N ALA A 50 14.55 -0.15 -12.10
CA ALA A 50 14.92 -0.46 -13.48
C ALA A 50 16.35 -1.00 -13.60
N GLU A 51 17.29 -0.49 -12.81
CA GLU A 51 18.68 -0.98 -12.75
C GLU A 51 18.81 -2.39 -12.17
N SER A 52 17.97 -2.74 -11.20
CA SER A 52 18.07 -4.04 -10.50
C SER A 52 17.77 -5.25 -11.40
N GLY A 53 17.21 -5.04 -12.60
CA GLY A 53 16.80 -6.14 -13.48
C GLY A 53 15.69 -7.02 -12.91
N ILE A 54 15.03 -6.60 -11.81
CA ILE A 54 13.93 -7.34 -11.20
C ILE A 54 12.68 -7.35 -12.09
N LEU A 55 12.58 -6.36 -12.98
CA LEU A 55 11.52 -6.20 -13.95
C LEU A 55 11.28 -7.44 -14.83
N PRO A 56 12.28 -7.94 -15.58
CA PRO A 56 12.10 -9.16 -16.39
C PRO A 56 11.84 -10.42 -15.55
N VAL A 57 12.19 -10.43 -14.25
CA VAL A 57 11.86 -11.54 -13.34
C VAL A 57 10.39 -11.46 -12.91
N LEU A 58 9.92 -10.28 -12.53
CA LEU A 58 8.53 -10.03 -12.18
C LEU A 58 7.60 -10.23 -13.40
N GLU A 59 8.01 -9.81 -14.59
CA GLU A 59 7.29 -10.04 -15.84
C GLU A 59 7.10 -11.53 -16.16
N ARG A 60 8.07 -12.39 -15.77
CA ARG A 60 7.95 -13.85 -15.92
C ARG A 60 7.09 -14.52 -14.84
N LEU A 61 7.04 -13.92 -13.65
CA LEU A 61 6.24 -14.43 -12.53
C LEU A 61 4.78 -13.98 -12.62
N LEU A 62 4.52 -12.91 -13.36
CA LEU A 62 3.19 -12.41 -13.61
C LEU A 62 2.55 -13.20 -14.76
N PRO A 63 1.42 -13.88 -14.52
CA PRO A 63 0.68 -14.52 -15.60
C PRO A 63 0.28 -13.44 -16.60
N SER A 64 0.45 -13.76 -17.88
CA SER A 64 0.22 -12.94 -19.08
C SER A 64 -1.21 -12.41 -19.27
N LYS A 65 -2.05 -12.41 -18.22
CA LYS A 65 -3.42 -11.91 -18.17
C LYS A 65 -3.57 -10.46 -17.68
N ILE A 66 -2.47 -9.78 -17.38
CA ILE A 66 -2.48 -8.38 -16.88
C ILE A 66 -2.98 -7.37 -17.94
N SER A 67 -3.09 -7.78 -19.21
CA SER A 67 -3.51 -6.88 -20.29
C SER A 67 -5.00 -6.53 -20.32
N GLU A 68 -5.89 -7.22 -19.60
CA GLU A 68 -7.35 -6.98 -19.74
C GLU A 68 -8.15 -6.95 -18.42
N GLY A 69 -7.49 -7.15 -17.28
CA GLY A 69 -8.21 -7.50 -16.05
C GLY A 69 -7.80 -6.76 -14.79
N PHE A 70 -7.01 -5.68 -14.87
CA PHE A 70 -6.89 -4.81 -13.70
C PHE A 70 -8.27 -4.23 -13.46
N SER A 71 -8.94 -4.70 -12.40
CA SER A 71 -10.13 -4.05 -11.91
C SER A 71 -9.69 -2.64 -11.52
N ASN A 72 -9.94 -1.70 -12.42
CA ASN A 72 -9.79 -0.27 -12.24
C ASN A 72 -10.69 0.26 -11.08
N SER A 73 -11.00 -0.57 -10.09
CA SER A 73 -11.82 -0.26 -8.93
C SER A 73 -11.02 -0.34 -7.63
N LEU A 74 -9.86 -1.02 -7.59
CA LEU A 74 -9.09 -1.19 -6.33
C LEU A 74 -8.04 -0.11 -6.09
N ILE A 75 -7.51 0.51 -7.15
CA ILE A 75 -6.49 1.58 -7.07
C ILE A 75 -7.10 2.96 -7.41
N PHE A 76 -8.37 3.00 -7.81
CA PHE A 76 -8.98 4.18 -8.39
C PHE A 76 -9.58 5.15 -7.36
N PRO A 77 -9.69 6.44 -7.74
CA PRO A 77 -10.43 7.46 -7.02
C PRO A 77 -11.78 6.95 -6.49
N GLY A 78 -11.91 6.87 -5.15
CA GLY A 78 -13.15 6.48 -4.48
C GLY A 78 -13.18 5.06 -3.88
N ALA A 79 -12.17 4.24 -4.15
CA ALA A 79 -11.99 2.96 -3.47
C ALA A 79 -11.71 3.18 -1.97
N PRO A 80 -12.09 2.23 -1.09
CA PRO A 80 -11.73 2.31 0.32
C PRO A 80 -10.22 2.09 0.49
N LEU A 81 -9.63 2.71 1.51
CA LEU A 81 -8.17 2.68 1.71
C LEU A 81 -7.72 1.29 2.20
N VAL A 82 -7.07 0.56 1.29
CA VAL A 82 -6.42 -0.74 1.48
C VAL A 82 -4.91 -0.57 1.66
N PRO A 83 -4.20 -1.42 2.44
CA PRO A 83 -2.74 -1.35 2.61
C PRO A 83 -1.93 -1.22 1.32
N LEU A 84 -2.38 -1.85 0.24
CA LEU A 84 -1.76 -1.80 -1.08
C LEU A 84 -1.54 -0.37 -1.59
N HIS A 85 -2.43 0.58 -1.24
CA HIS A 85 -2.27 1.99 -1.63
C HIS A 85 -0.99 2.60 -1.06
N ALA A 86 -0.65 2.28 0.20
CA ALA A 86 0.58 2.79 0.82
C ALA A 86 1.82 2.17 0.18
N ASP A 87 1.78 0.88 -0.15
CA ASP A 87 2.89 0.19 -0.81
C ASP A 87 3.13 0.74 -2.22
N LEU A 88 2.06 0.97 -2.99
CA LEU A 88 2.14 1.59 -4.32
C LEU A 88 2.83 2.96 -4.28
N LEU A 89 2.44 3.84 -3.35
CA LEU A 89 3.07 5.16 -3.19
C LEU A 89 4.54 5.06 -2.80
N GLN A 90 4.88 4.11 -1.93
CA GLN A 90 6.27 3.90 -1.55
C GLN A 90 7.12 3.45 -2.74
N ILE A 91 6.59 2.56 -3.59
CA ILE A 91 7.30 2.12 -4.81
C ILE A 91 7.52 3.31 -5.74
N HIS A 92 6.50 4.12 -6.00
CA HIS A 92 6.64 5.32 -6.85
C HIS A 92 7.65 6.34 -6.31
N LEU A 93 7.64 6.58 -4.98
CA LEU A 93 8.59 7.47 -4.33
C LEU A 93 10.03 6.95 -4.47
N TYR A 94 10.26 5.65 -4.28
CA TYR A 94 11.59 5.05 -4.50
C TYR A 94 12.01 5.07 -5.96
N ALA A 95 11.07 4.94 -6.88
CA ALA A 95 11.34 4.97 -8.30
C ALA A 95 11.54 6.40 -8.85
N GLY A 96 11.32 7.44 -8.03
CA GLY A 96 11.38 8.84 -8.44
C GLY A 96 10.25 9.24 -9.40
N SER A 97 9.15 8.49 -9.44
CA SER A 97 8.01 8.70 -10.34
C SER A 97 6.81 9.36 -9.63
N ALA A 98 7.07 10.38 -8.81
CA ALA A 98 6.03 11.04 -8.03
C ALA A 98 4.91 11.67 -8.86
N ASN A 99 5.21 12.20 -10.06
CA ASN A 99 4.18 12.74 -10.96
C ASN A 99 3.16 11.68 -11.37
N GLU A 100 3.58 10.42 -11.49
CA GLU A 100 2.67 9.33 -11.84
C GLU A 100 1.85 8.89 -10.63
N ALA A 101 2.47 8.81 -9.45
CA ALA A 101 1.74 8.58 -8.21
C ALA A 101 0.69 9.67 -7.94
N GLU A 102 1.02 10.92 -8.22
CA GLU A 102 0.13 12.05 -8.06
C GLU A 102 -1.09 11.95 -8.98
N ARG A 103 -0.92 11.50 -10.22
CA ARG A 103 -2.03 11.22 -11.14
C ARG A 103 -2.96 10.11 -10.62
N ILE A 104 -2.39 9.07 -10.02
CA ILE A 104 -3.16 7.94 -9.48
C ILE A 104 -3.98 8.38 -8.27
N VAL A 105 -3.36 9.09 -7.34
CA VAL A 105 -4.03 9.54 -6.11
C VAL A 105 -5.01 10.68 -6.38
N SER A 106 -4.60 11.61 -7.25
CA SER A 106 -5.36 12.80 -7.61
C SER A 106 -5.86 13.55 -6.35
N ASP A 107 -7.00 14.21 -6.46
CA ASP A 107 -7.64 14.97 -5.38
C ASP A 107 -8.50 14.08 -4.46
N THR A 108 -8.38 12.76 -4.56
CA THR A 108 -9.30 11.86 -3.86
C THR A 108 -8.89 11.58 -2.45
N TRP A 109 -9.85 11.43 -1.53
CA TRP A 109 -9.55 11.24 -0.11
C TRP A 109 -10.16 9.92 0.38
N PRO A 110 -9.48 8.78 0.15
CA PRO A 110 -10.08 7.48 0.40
C PRO A 110 -10.33 7.28 1.90
N ARG A 111 -11.53 6.80 2.22
CA ARG A 111 -11.90 6.48 3.60
C ARG A 111 -11.26 5.15 4.00
N PRO A 112 -10.71 5.02 5.22
CA PRO A 112 -10.23 3.74 5.74
C PRO A 112 -11.28 2.64 5.62
N SER A 113 -10.90 1.49 5.08
CA SER A 113 -11.71 0.27 5.16
C SER A 113 -11.94 -0.12 6.62
N ARG A 114 -13.06 -0.77 6.90
CA ARG A 114 -13.31 -1.35 8.24
C ARG A 114 -12.20 -2.37 8.55
N GLY A 115 -11.54 -2.22 9.69
CA GLY A 115 -10.43 -3.08 10.11
C GLY A 115 -9.04 -2.66 9.59
N SER A 116 -8.93 -1.58 8.82
CA SER A 116 -7.61 -1.04 8.46
C SER A 116 -6.85 -0.59 9.70
N SER A 117 -5.57 -1.00 9.80
CA SER A 117 -4.73 -0.58 10.92
C SER A 117 -4.48 0.93 10.89
N ILE A 118 -4.41 1.57 12.05
CA ILE A 118 -4.08 3.00 12.17
C ILE A 118 -2.73 3.29 11.50
N LEU A 119 -1.77 2.37 11.62
CA LEU A 119 -0.46 2.49 10.99
C LEU A 119 -0.55 2.54 9.46
N THR A 120 -1.43 1.76 8.85
CA THR A 120 -1.68 1.79 7.40
C THR A 120 -2.18 3.17 6.97
N VAL A 121 -3.15 3.73 7.71
CA VAL A 121 -3.72 5.04 7.42
C VAL A 121 -2.66 6.14 7.54
N LEU A 122 -1.89 6.12 8.64
CA LEU A 122 -0.79 7.05 8.88
C LEU A 122 0.28 6.96 7.78
N ARG A 123 0.72 5.75 7.42
CA ARG A 123 1.71 5.50 6.38
C ARG A 123 1.23 6.02 5.03
N TYR A 124 -0.02 5.73 4.66
CA TYR A 124 -0.61 6.21 3.40
C TYR A 124 -0.60 7.73 3.30
N TYR A 125 -1.18 8.44 4.27
CA TYR A 125 -1.25 9.90 4.23
C TYR A 125 0.12 10.56 4.33
N TYR A 126 1.06 9.97 5.07
CA TYR A 126 2.44 10.46 5.10
C TYR A 126 3.11 10.35 3.72
N LEU A 127 3.04 9.18 3.08
CA LEU A 127 3.62 8.95 1.75
C LEU A 127 2.96 9.82 0.69
N ARG A 128 1.62 9.97 0.73
CA ARG A 128 0.89 10.88 -0.16
C ARG A 128 1.34 12.33 0.01
N GLY A 129 1.57 12.78 1.25
CA GLY A 129 2.12 14.10 1.52
C GLY A 129 3.49 14.30 0.87
N LEU A 130 4.36 13.28 0.91
CA LEU A 130 5.65 13.32 0.22
C LEU A 130 5.51 13.39 -1.31
N VAL A 131 4.55 12.67 -1.89
CA VAL A 131 4.26 12.73 -3.34
C VAL A 131 3.87 14.16 -3.75
N HIS A 132 2.88 14.75 -3.08
CA HIS A 132 2.47 16.14 -3.38
C HIS A 132 3.59 17.15 -3.15
N MET A 133 4.43 16.94 -2.12
CA MET A 133 5.60 17.77 -1.85
C MET A 133 6.64 17.68 -2.99
N GLN A 134 6.85 16.49 -3.57
CA GLN A 134 7.76 16.32 -4.72
C GLN A 134 7.20 16.94 -6.01
N CYS A 135 5.88 16.96 -6.17
CA CYS A 135 5.20 17.60 -7.30
C CYS A 135 5.02 19.13 -7.15
N GLY A 136 5.42 19.72 -6.01
CA GLY A 136 5.26 21.15 -5.75
C GLY A 136 3.85 21.58 -5.31
N ASN A 137 2.97 20.61 -5.01
CA ASN A 137 1.60 20.86 -4.57
C ASN A 137 1.54 21.02 -3.04
N TRP A 138 2.06 22.16 -2.54
CA TRP A 138 2.28 22.42 -1.11
C TRP A 138 1.00 22.39 -0.26
N GLU A 139 -0.12 22.86 -0.81
CA GLU A 139 -1.41 22.86 -0.11
C GLU A 139 -1.87 21.43 0.21
N TRP A 140 -1.84 20.55 -0.78
CA TRP A 140 -2.23 19.15 -0.63
C TRP A 140 -1.25 18.38 0.26
N ALA A 141 0.06 18.64 0.14
CA ALA A 141 1.06 18.07 1.03
C ALA A 141 0.77 18.44 2.50
N THR A 142 0.45 19.71 2.76
CA THR A 142 0.11 20.23 4.09
C THR A 142 -1.13 19.55 4.66
N ARG A 143 -2.21 19.42 3.85
CA ARG A 143 -3.43 18.71 4.27
C ARG A 143 -3.15 17.24 4.63
N CYS A 144 -2.29 16.57 3.87
CA CYS A 144 -1.92 15.18 4.15
C CYS A 144 -1.18 15.05 5.49
N PHE A 145 -0.20 15.93 5.76
CA PHE A 145 0.53 15.90 7.03
C PHE A 145 -0.36 16.27 8.23
N TRP A 146 -1.26 17.25 8.08
CA TRP A 146 -2.26 17.54 9.11
C TRP A 146 -3.17 16.36 9.41
N THR A 147 -3.54 15.61 8.38
CA THR A 147 -4.37 14.41 8.55
C THR A 147 -3.63 13.36 9.37
N CYS A 148 -2.33 13.14 9.15
CA CYS A 148 -1.51 12.27 10.01
C CYS A 148 -1.53 12.70 11.48
N LEU A 149 -1.51 14.01 11.76
CA LEU A 149 -1.51 14.56 13.11
C LEU A 149 -2.89 14.54 13.78
N SER A 150 -3.97 14.54 12.97
CA SER A 150 -5.34 14.50 13.47
C SER A 150 -5.80 13.12 13.94
N ILE A 151 -5.10 12.06 13.54
CA ILE A 151 -5.47 10.69 13.89
C ILE A 151 -5.05 10.44 15.35
N PRO A 152 -6.01 10.14 16.25
CA PRO A 152 -5.67 9.84 17.64
C PRO A 152 -4.87 8.53 17.69
N ALA A 153 -3.76 8.54 18.40
CA ALA A 153 -2.94 7.37 18.67
C ALA A 153 -2.48 7.39 20.12
N ASP A 154 -2.62 6.25 20.81
CA ASP A 154 -2.24 6.10 22.23
C ASP A 154 -0.71 6.23 22.42
N ALA A 155 0.05 5.99 21.35
CA ALA A 155 1.50 6.12 21.31
C ALA A 155 1.94 6.99 20.14
N THR A 156 3.06 7.71 20.33
CA THR A 156 3.67 8.52 19.27
C THR A 156 4.14 7.64 18.12
N SER A 157 3.46 7.72 16.97
CA SER A 157 3.89 7.01 15.77
C SER A 157 5.07 7.73 15.09
N ALA A 158 6.02 6.96 14.56
CA ALA A 158 7.14 7.52 13.79
C ALA A 158 6.65 8.34 12.59
N PHE A 159 5.54 7.93 11.96
CA PHE A 159 4.92 8.64 10.84
C PHE A 159 4.37 10.02 11.25
N ALA A 160 3.71 10.13 12.40
CA ALA A 160 3.21 11.41 12.89
C ALA A 160 4.37 12.38 13.22
N VAL A 161 5.43 11.89 13.86
CA VAL A 161 6.63 12.70 14.14
C VAL A 161 7.30 13.16 12.85
N ALA A 162 7.43 12.28 11.85
CA ALA A 162 7.98 12.63 10.55
C ALA A 162 7.09 13.64 9.80
N ALA A 163 5.77 13.47 9.83
CA ALA A 163 4.80 14.40 9.25
C ALA A 163 4.91 15.79 9.88
N TRP A 164 5.00 15.88 11.22
CA TRP A 164 5.18 17.15 11.91
C TRP A 164 6.46 17.86 11.48
N LYS A 165 7.59 17.15 11.41
CA LYS A 165 8.86 17.72 10.93
C LYS A 165 8.74 18.28 9.51
N LYS A 166 8.06 17.56 8.61
CA LYS A 166 7.82 18.03 7.23
C LYS A 166 6.89 19.24 7.19
N LEU A 167 5.86 19.26 8.01
CA LEU A 167 4.93 20.39 8.12
C LEU A 167 5.64 21.67 8.58
N VAL A 168 6.50 21.59 9.59
CA VAL A 168 7.31 22.73 10.07
C VAL A 168 8.21 23.29 8.96
N LEU A 169 8.82 22.41 8.16
CA LEU A 169 9.64 22.85 7.02
C LEU A 169 8.79 23.54 5.94
N LEU A 170 7.58 23.03 5.65
CA LEU A 170 6.68 23.66 4.67
C LEU A 170 6.18 25.03 5.12
N GLN A 171 5.98 25.26 6.42
CA GLN A 171 5.59 26.57 6.94
C GLN A 171 6.70 27.63 6.85
N SER A 172 7.95 27.19 6.69
CA SER A 172 9.12 28.08 6.55
C SER A 172 9.43 28.48 5.11
N LEU A 173 8.72 27.90 4.13
CA LEU A 173 8.82 28.19 2.69
C LEU A 173 7.74 29.20 2.28
#